data_AF-A0A7T1MER8-F1
#
_entry.id   AF-A0A7T1MER8-F1
#
_cell.length_a   1.000
_cell.length_b   1.000
_cell.length_c   1.000
_cell.angle_alpha   90.00
_cell.angle_beta   90.00
_cell.angle_gamma   90.00
#
_symmetry.space_group_name_H-M   'P 1'
#
loop_
_entity.id
_entity.type
_entity.pdbx_description
1 polymer ?
#
loop_
_entity_poly.entity_id
_entity_poly.type
_entity_poly.pdbx_seq_one_letter_code
_entity_poly.pdbx_strand_id
1 'polypeptide(L)'
;MDHHRRVIRDGAIAIKTGRIVDVGDRQELQSSYEALNRIDASGRAVIPGLINGHAHIPMTLFRGLADDEDLDDWLQHTIFPAEAMNVDEAFVRCGTRLGLAELIRGGITTVCDMYYYEYAVAEEIAVAGLRGLLGQVLIDFPAPDCTDYTAAMDTLHRFVERWQGHQLIIPAIAPHAPYTGTPEKDSRPIGAGFVRLLRVNQAGKRGDIKSARSQKHGLQMPSGALIADQAIKKL
;
A
#
# COMPACT_ATOMS: atom_id res chain seq x y z
N MET A 1 -16.05 6.81 -8.60
CA MET A 1 -17.51 6.81 -8.87
C MET A 1 -17.89 8.19 -9.35
N ASP A 2 -18.83 8.30 -10.30
CA ASP A 2 -19.35 9.61 -10.67
C ASP A 2 -20.16 10.25 -9.52
N HIS A 3 -20.34 11.57 -9.58
CA HIS A 3 -21.03 12.33 -8.54
C HIS A 3 -22.51 11.92 -8.38
N HIS A 4 -23.08 11.25 -9.39
CA HIS A 4 -24.47 10.83 -9.44
C HIS A 4 -24.67 9.40 -8.93
N ARG A 5 -23.60 8.66 -8.61
CA ARG A 5 -23.62 7.25 -8.20
C ARG A 5 -24.48 6.41 -9.14
N ARG A 6 -24.34 6.63 -10.45
CA ARG A 6 -25.17 5.96 -11.45
C ARG A 6 -25.05 4.44 -11.35
N VAL A 7 -26.19 3.77 -11.50
CA VAL A 7 -26.30 2.31 -11.66
C VAL A 7 -26.82 2.04 -13.06
N ILE A 8 -25.99 1.41 -13.89
CA ILE A 8 -26.37 1.02 -15.25
C ILE A 8 -26.91 -0.41 -15.18
N ARG A 9 -28.23 -0.54 -15.32
CA ARG A 9 -28.87 -1.85 -15.42
C ARG A 9 -28.64 -2.40 -16.82
N ASP A 10 -28.40 -3.71 -16.91
CA ASP A 10 -28.05 -4.39 -18.15
C ASP A 10 -26.95 -3.67 -18.96
N GLY A 11 -25.89 -3.24 -18.26
CA GLY A 11 -24.79 -2.48 -18.86
C GLY A 11 -23.71 -3.36 -19.48
N ALA A 12 -22.84 -2.70 -20.25
CA ALA A 12 -21.58 -3.25 -20.74
C ALA A 12 -20.42 -2.25 -20.52
N ILE A 13 -19.20 -2.77 -20.56
CA ILE A 13 -17.96 -1.99 -20.50
C ILE A 13 -17.12 -2.39 -21.71
N ALA A 14 -16.76 -1.42 -22.56
CA ALA A 14 -15.84 -1.62 -23.65
C ALA A 14 -14.41 -1.32 -23.19
N ILE A 15 -13.48 -2.25 -23.44
CA ILE A 15 -12.08 -2.15 -23.02
C ILE A 15 -11.18 -2.31 -24.25
N LYS A 16 -10.23 -1.39 -24.42
CA LYS A 16 -9.18 -1.47 -25.46
C LYS A 16 -7.82 -1.22 -24.82
N THR A 17 -6.89 -2.15 -25.00
CA THR A 17 -5.50 -2.03 -24.53
C THR A 17 -5.40 -1.64 -23.05
N GLY A 18 -6.15 -2.32 -22.18
CA GLY A 18 -6.15 -2.09 -20.73
C GLY A 18 -6.87 -0.82 -20.27
N ARG A 19 -7.54 -0.08 -21.16
CA ARG A 19 -8.31 1.13 -20.83
C ARG A 19 -9.79 0.93 -21.12
N ILE A 20 -10.63 1.45 -20.23
CA ILE A 20 -12.06 1.59 -20.49
C ILE A 20 -12.24 2.67 -21.56
N VAL A 21 -12.87 2.31 -22.68
CA VAL A 21 -13.18 3.25 -23.78
C VAL A 21 -14.64 3.66 -23.79
N ASP A 22 -15.53 2.87 -23.19
CA ASP A 22 -16.94 3.20 -23.07
C ASP A 22 -17.62 2.41 -21.95
N VAL A 23 -18.70 2.96 -21.38
CA VAL A 23 -19.55 2.33 -20.36
C VAL A 23 -20.99 2.80 -20.57
N GLY A 24 -21.91 1.87 -20.79
CA GLY A 24 -23.29 2.23 -21.11
C GLY A 24 -24.21 1.02 -21.19
N ASP A 25 -25.35 1.21 -21.84
CA ASP A 25 -26.31 0.14 -22.14
C ASP A 25 -25.65 -0.97 -22.99
N ARG A 26 -25.97 -2.23 -22.69
CA ARG A 26 -25.39 -3.38 -23.39
C ARG A 26 -25.67 -3.36 -24.89
N GLN A 27 -26.91 -3.07 -25.30
CA GLN A 27 -27.31 -3.15 -26.70
C GLN A 27 -26.62 -2.04 -27.52
N GLU A 28 -26.57 -0.83 -26.96
CA GLU A 28 -25.87 0.31 -27.57
C GLU A 28 -24.38 0.00 -27.80
N LEU A 29 -23.69 -0.49 -26.75
CA LEU A 29 -22.27 -0.82 -26.85
C LEU A 29 -22.02 -2.00 -27.80
N GLN A 30 -22.90 -3.02 -27.83
CA GLN A 30 -22.76 -4.14 -28.75
C GLN A 30 -22.93 -3.74 -30.22
N SER A 31 -23.74 -2.72 -30.51
CA SER A 31 -23.88 -2.18 -31.85
C SER A 31 -22.70 -1.30 -32.27
N SER A 32 -22.02 -0.67 -31.31
CA SER A 32 -20.93 0.28 -31.54
C SER A 32 -19.53 -0.35 -31.54
N TYR A 33 -19.37 -1.50 -30.88
CA TYR A 33 -18.07 -2.15 -30.70
C TYR A 33 -18.10 -3.65 -31.05
N GLU A 34 -17.12 -4.07 -31.85
CA GLU A 34 -16.79 -5.48 -32.05
C GLU A 34 -15.68 -5.90 -31.08
N ALA A 35 -15.99 -6.87 -30.21
CA ALA A 35 -15.07 -7.34 -29.19
C ALA A 35 -14.43 -8.67 -29.61
N LEU A 36 -13.09 -8.75 -29.58
CA LEU A 36 -12.34 -9.99 -29.78
C LEU A 36 -12.64 -11.03 -28.69
N ASN A 37 -12.85 -10.56 -27.46
CA ASN A 37 -13.18 -11.37 -26.30
C ASN A 37 -14.39 -10.77 -25.59
N ARG A 38 -15.35 -11.61 -25.20
CA ARG A 38 -16.54 -11.22 -24.43
C ARG A 38 -16.59 -11.98 -23.11
N ILE A 39 -16.80 -11.25 -22.03
CA ILE A 39 -16.98 -11.82 -20.69
C ILE A 39 -18.45 -11.58 -20.31
N ASP A 40 -19.23 -12.65 -20.18
CA ASP A 40 -20.61 -12.55 -19.70
C ASP A 40 -20.62 -12.53 -18.17
N ALA A 41 -21.01 -11.38 -17.61
CA ALA A 41 -21.17 -11.17 -16.17
C ALA A 41 -22.65 -11.10 -15.76
N SER A 42 -23.56 -11.69 -16.54
CA SER A 42 -24.99 -11.71 -16.24
C SER A 42 -25.26 -12.31 -14.84
N GLY A 43 -26.17 -11.68 -14.10
CA GLY A 43 -26.46 -12.02 -12.70
C GLY A 43 -25.41 -11.52 -11.68
N ARG A 44 -24.40 -10.76 -12.11
CA ARG A 44 -23.37 -10.16 -11.24
C ARG A 44 -23.35 -8.64 -11.37
N ALA A 45 -22.81 -7.98 -10.35
CA ALA A 45 -22.45 -6.57 -10.42
C ALA A 45 -20.99 -6.44 -10.87
N VAL A 46 -20.72 -5.50 -11.78
CA VAL A 46 -19.36 -5.09 -12.13
C VAL A 46 -19.10 -3.74 -11.48
N ILE A 47 -18.08 -3.69 -10.62
CA ILE A 47 -17.67 -2.49 -9.90
C ILE A 47 -16.20 -2.20 -10.18
N PRO A 48 -15.72 -0.95 -9.97
CA PRO A 48 -14.29 -0.69 -9.90
C PRO A 48 -13.62 -1.59 -8.86
N GLY A 49 -12.40 -2.04 -9.16
CA GLY A 49 -11.62 -2.81 -8.21
C GLY A 49 -11.37 -2.03 -6.92
N LEU A 50 -11.35 -2.75 -5.79
CA LEU A 50 -11.14 -2.14 -4.48
C LEU A 50 -9.68 -1.70 -4.32
N ILE A 51 -9.48 -0.63 -3.56
CA ILE A 51 -8.15 -0.11 -3.22
C ILE A 51 -7.92 -0.36 -1.73
N ASN A 52 -6.91 -1.17 -1.40
CA ASN A 52 -6.44 -1.29 -0.03
C ASN A 52 -5.44 -0.17 0.25
N GLY A 53 -5.83 0.79 1.09
CA GLY A 53 -5.07 2.00 1.37
C GLY A 53 -3.87 1.83 2.30
N HIS A 54 -3.70 0.66 2.93
CA HIS A 54 -2.57 0.37 3.80
C HIS A 54 -2.44 -1.14 4.04
N ALA A 55 -1.24 -1.68 3.85
CA ALA A 55 -0.94 -3.08 4.09
C ALA A 55 0.52 -3.27 4.56
N HIS A 56 0.73 -4.44 5.13
CA HIS A 56 2.03 -5.08 5.34
C HIS A 56 1.88 -6.52 4.83
N ILE A 57 1.78 -6.70 3.51
CA ILE A 57 1.32 -7.96 2.87
C ILE A 57 2.09 -9.19 3.40
N PRO A 58 3.43 -9.17 3.56
CA PRO A 58 4.15 -10.35 4.05
C PRO A 58 3.74 -10.82 5.45
N MET A 59 3.23 -9.92 6.30
CA MET A 59 2.73 -10.27 7.64
C MET A 59 1.52 -11.22 7.60
N THR A 60 0.98 -11.53 6.43
CA THR A 60 -0.02 -12.60 6.26
C THR A 60 0.46 -13.93 6.86
N LEU A 61 1.77 -14.19 6.86
CA LEU A 61 2.37 -15.38 7.51
C LEU A 61 2.37 -15.33 9.05
N PHE A 62 2.21 -14.14 9.64
CA PHE A 62 2.06 -13.95 11.09
C PHE A 62 0.59 -13.87 11.53
N ARG A 63 -0.37 -14.16 10.65
CA ARG A 63 -1.79 -14.11 10.99
C ARG A 63 -2.10 -15.01 12.18
N GLY A 64 -2.62 -14.41 13.26
CA GLY A 64 -2.99 -15.11 14.50
C GLY A 64 -1.79 -15.56 15.34
N LEU A 65 -0.60 -14.98 15.14
CA LEU A 65 0.57 -15.27 15.97
C LEU A 65 0.39 -14.73 17.40
N ALA A 66 -0.14 -13.52 17.53
CA ALA A 66 -0.58 -12.93 18.79
C ALA A 66 -1.77 -12.02 18.52
N ASP A 67 -2.75 -12.12 19.41
CA ASP A 67 -4.01 -11.38 19.40
C ASP A 67 -4.29 -10.87 20.82
N ASP A 68 -5.20 -9.89 20.96
CA ASP A 68 -5.68 -9.37 22.25
C ASP A 68 -4.63 -8.68 23.14
N GLU A 69 -3.56 -8.13 22.56
CA GLU A 69 -2.51 -7.35 23.24
C GLU A 69 -2.65 -5.83 23.00
N ASP A 70 -2.13 -5.02 23.92
CA ASP A 70 -1.93 -3.59 23.65
C ASP A 70 -0.81 -3.42 22.60
N LEU A 71 -0.92 -2.40 21.73
CA LEU A 71 -0.06 -2.22 20.56
C LEU A 71 1.44 -2.25 20.88
N ASP A 72 1.87 -1.53 21.92
CA ASP A 72 3.29 -1.44 22.27
C ASP A 72 3.83 -2.81 22.72
N ASP A 73 3.04 -3.56 23.49
CA ASP A 73 3.41 -4.91 23.92
C ASP A 73 3.47 -5.86 22.72
N TRP A 74 2.46 -5.80 21.85
CA TRP A 74 2.38 -6.58 20.62
C TRP A 74 3.58 -6.33 19.70
N LEU A 75 3.96 -5.06 19.50
CA LEU A 75 5.12 -4.71 18.68
C LEU A 75 6.43 -5.15 19.32
N GLN A 76 6.68 -4.77 20.57
CA GLN A 76 7.99 -4.93 21.21
C GLN A 76 8.27 -6.36 21.64
N HIS A 77 7.26 -7.09 22.11
CA HIS A 77 7.44 -8.42 22.69
C HIS A 77 7.07 -9.55 21.73
N THR A 78 6.28 -9.29 20.69
CA THR A 78 5.84 -10.32 19.74
C THR A 78 6.36 -10.06 18.33
N ILE A 79 5.94 -8.97 17.68
CA ILE A 79 6.15 -8.78 16.25
C ILE A 79 7.60 -8.46 15.90
N PHE A 80 8.24 -7.46 16.53
CA PHE A 80 9.65 -7.16 16.21
C PHE A 80 10.59 -8.35 16.47
N PRO A 81 10.45 -9.12 17.57
CA PRO A 81 11.20 -10.35 17.74
C PRO A 81 10.92 -11.39 16.63
N ALA A 82 9.65 -11.60 16.27
CA ALA A 82 9.27 -12.54 15.23
C ALA A 82 9.82 -12.12 13.85
N GLU A 83 9.76 -10.83 13.52
CA GLU A 83 10.33 -10.26 12.31
C GLU A 83 11.85 -10.46 12.27
N ALA A 84 12.56 -10.09 13.34
CA ALA A 84 14.02 -10.22 13.42
C ALA A 84 14.50 -11.67 13.28
N MET A 85 13.70 -12.65 13.72
CA MET A 85 14.05 -14.06 13.66
C MET A 85 13.70 -14.74 12.32
N ASN A 86 12.63 -14.31 11.66
CA ASN A 86 12.03 -15.08 10.56
C ASN A 86 11.98 -14.36 9.22
N VAL A 87 12.08 -13.02 9.21
CA VAL A 87 11.93 -12.26 7.97
C VAL A 87 13.25 -12.26 7.20
N ASP A 88 13.25 -12.98 6.10
CA ASP A 88 14.21 -12.87 5.02
C ASP A 88 13.47 -12.66 3.69
N GLU A 89 14.20 -12.59 2.57
CA GLU A 89 13.59 -12.43 1.26
C GLU A 89 12.61 -13.58 0.92
N ALA A 90 12.90 -14.83 1.34
CA ALA A 90 12.05 -15.97 1.06
C ALA A 90 10.72 -15.90 1.82
N PHE A 91 10.77 -15.48 3.09
CA PHE A 91 9.59 -15.16 3.89
C PHE A 91 8.75 -14.10 3.19
N VAL A 92 9.37 -13.00 2.77
CA VAL A 92 8.67 -11.88 2.11
C VAL A 92 7.99 -12.32 0.82
N ARG A 93 8.67 -13.09 -0.05
CA ARG A 93 8.06 -13.61 -1.28
C ARG A 93 6.90 -14.55 -1.00
N CYS A 94 7.08 -15.46 -0.05
CA CYS A 94 6.04 -16.43 0.31
C CYS A 94 4.80 -15.72 0.87
N GLY A 95 4.99 -14.84 1.85
CA GLY A 95 3.90 -14.07 2.45
C GLY A 95 3.22 -13.13 1.46
N THR A 96 3.99 -12.51 0.56
CA THR A 96 3.44 -11.67 -0.50
C THR A 96 2.55 -12.48 -1.43
N ARG A 97 2.99 -13.64 -1.92
CA ARG A 97 2.17 -14.48 -2.82
C ARG A 97 0.87 -14.92 -2.15
N LEU A 98 0.92 -15.32 -0.88
CA LEU A 98 -0.27 -15.68 -0.11
C LEU A 98 -1.22 -14.49 0.03
N GLY A 99 -0.70 -13.34 0.49
CA GLY A 99 -1.50 -12.13 0.65
C GLY A 99 -2.11 -11.64 -0.68
N LEU A 100 -1.37 -11.70 -1.79
CA LEU A 100 -1.89 -11.33 -3.11
C LEU A 100 -3.05 -12.23 -3.56
N ALA A 101 -2.97 -13.54 -3.30
CA ALA A 101 -4.07 -14.44 -3.60
C ALA A 101 -5.34 -14.06 -2.83
N GLU A 102 -5.21 -13.64 -1.56
CA GLU A 102 -6.34 -13.15 -0.77
C GLU A 102 -6.88 -11.81 -1.28
N LEU A 103 -6.00 -10.85 -1.59
CA LEU A 103 -6.38 -9.54 -2.14
C LEU A 103 -7.17 -9.71 -3.44
N ILE A 104 -6.68 -10.53 -4.37
CA ILE A 104 -7.37 -10.82 -5.64
C ILE A 104 -8.73 -11.45 -5.40
N ARG A 105 -8.80 -12.46 -4.52
CA ARG A 105 -10.07 -13.12 -4.17
C ARG A 105 -11.07 -12.15 -3.53
N GLY A 106 -10.58 -11.14 -2.80
CA GLY A 106 -11.37 -10.06 -2.21
C GLY A 106 -11.77 -8.96 -3.18
N GLY A 107 -11.35 -9.01 -4.45
CA GLY A 107 -11.64 -7.98 -5.45
C GLY A 107 -10.77 -6.71 -5.33
N ILE A 108 -9.65 -6.79 -4.61
CA ILE A 108 -8.67 -5.71 -4.49
C ILE A 108 -7.74 -5.76 -5.69
N THR A 109 -7.61 -4.62 -6.38
CA THR A 109 -6.76 -4.48 -7.57
C THR A 109 -5.59 -3.51 -7.35
N THR A 110 -5.66 -2.70 -6.29
CA THR A 110 -4.61 -1.75 -5.91
C THR A 110 -4.33 -1.84 -4.42
N VAL A 111 -3.05 -1.87 -4.04
CA VAL A 111 -2.62 -1.90 -2.65
C VAL A 111 -1.54 -0.85 -2.40
N CYS A 112 -1.63 -0.22 -1.23
CA CYS A 112 -0.58 0.62 -0.69
C CYS A 112 0.14 -0.18 0.40
N ASP A 113 1.32 -0.71 0.07
CA ASP A 113 2.10 -1.58 0.97
C ASP A 113 3.35 -0.86 1.46
N MET A 114 3.83 -1.29 2.62
CA MET A 114 5.16 -0.95 3.10
C MET A 114 5.72 -2.10 3.92
N TYR A 115 6.89 -2.61 3.55
CA TYR A 115 7.56 -3.65 4.32
C TYR A 115 9.09 -3.62 4.14
N TYR A 116 9.75 -4.64 4.68
CA TYR A 116 11.14 -4.97 4.40
C TYR A 116 11.25 -5.77 3.09
N TYR A 117 12.42 -5.75 2.47
CA TYR A 117 12.68 -6.39 1.18
C TYR A 117 11.65 -5.96 0.12
N GLU A 118 11.32 -4.67 0.07
CA GLU A 118 10.20 -4.13 -0.74
C GLU A 118 10.38 -4.41 -2.25
N TYR A 119 11.62 -4.63 -2.71
CA TYR A 119 11.89 -5.09 -4.07
C TYR A 119 11.23 -6.45 -4.38
N ALA A 120 11.22 -7.38 -3.42
CA ALA A 120 10.60 -8.69 -3.56
C ALA A 120 9.08 -8.54 -3.59
N VAL A 121 8.51 -7.71 -2.71
CA VAL A 121 7.08 -7.36 -2.73
C VAL A 121 6.67 -6.81 -4.10
N ALA A 122 7.43 -5.85 -4.63
CA ALA A 122 7.16 -5.23 -5.92
C ALA A 122 7.23 -6.21 -7.09
N GLU A 123 8.21 -7.11 -7.10
CA GLU A 123 8.31 -8.16 -8.12
C GLU A 123 7.10 -9.09 -8.10
N GLU A 124 6.67 -9.56 -6.93
CA GLU A 124 5.52 -10.45 -6.82
C GLU A 124 4.21 -9.74 -7.18
N ILE A 125 4.04 -8.46 -6.81
CA ILE A 125 2.88 -7.64 -7.21
C ILE A 125 2.83 -7.46 -8.73
N ALA A 126 3.97 -7.16 -9.35
CA ALA A 126 4.06 -6.98 -10.80
C ALA A 126 3.70 -8.28 -11.54
N VAL A 127 4.18 -9.43 -11.06
CA VAL A 127 3.85 -10.75 -11.62
C VAL A 127 2.35 -11.07 -11.45
N ALA A 128 1.77 -10.75 -10.30
CA ALA A 128 0.35 -10.96 -10.05
C ALA A 128 -0.57 -9.99 -10.84
N GLY A 129 -0.01 -8.92 -11.41
CA GLY A 129 -0.75 -7.94 -12.20
C GLY A 129 -1.56 -6.94 -11.36
N LEU A 130 -1.21 -6.76 -10.09
CA LEU A 130 -1.83 -5.74 -9.22
C LEU A 130 -1.10 -4.40 -9.34
N ARG A 131 -1.80 -3.32 -9.00
CA ARG A 131 -1.18 -2.01 -8.83
C ARG A 131 -0.67 -1.85 -7.40
N GLY A 132 0.58 -1.41 -7.25
CA GLY A 132 1.22 -1.19 -5.96
C GLY A 132 1.69 0.25 -5.79
N LEU A 133 1.32 0.90 -4.68
CA LEU A 133 2.06 2.03 -4.12
C LEU A 133 2.92 1.49 -2.99
N LEU A 134 4.21 1.33 -3.23
CA LEU A 134 5.07 0.45 -2.44
C LEU A 134 6.20 1.24 -1.80
N GLY A 135 6.43 1.04 -0.51
CA GLY A 135 7.35 1.86 0.27
C GLY A 135 8.32 1.04 1.10
N GLN A 136 9.61 1.18 0.81
CA GLN A 136 10.67 0.67 1.69
C GLN A 136 10.52 1.32 3.07
N VAL A 137 10.39 0.48 4.10
CA VAL A 137 10.28 0.93 5.48
C VAL A 137 11.56 1.66 5.91
N LEU A 138 11.41 2.84 6.50
CA LEU A 138 12.48 3.59 7.15
C LEU A 138 12.26 3.60 8.66
N ILE A 139 13.25 3.08 9.40
CA ILE A 139 13.22 2.95 10.86
C ILE A 139 14.62 3.21 11.44
N ASP A 140 14.70 3.72 12.68
CA ASP A 140 15.97 4.19 13.28
C ASP A 140 16.81 3.10 13.96
N PHE A 141 16.30 1.87 14.03
CA PHE A 141 17.00 0.70 14.57
C PHE A 141 17.19 -0.37 13.48
N PRO A 142 18.09 -1.36 13.68
CA PRO A 142 18.33 -2.40 12.68
C PRO A 142 17.05 -3.14 12.30
N ALA A 143 16.85 -3.34 11.00
CA ALA A 143 15.73 -4.05 10.39
C ALA A 143 16.23 -5.29 9.63
N PRO A 144 15.35 -6.25 9.29
CA PRO A 144 15.74 -7.49 8.61
C PRO A 144 16.58 -7.28 7.34
N ASP A 145 16.28 -6.25 6.54
CA ASP A 145 16.94 -5.97 5.26
C ASP A 145 18.00 -4.85 5.32
N CYS A 146 18.06 -4.09 6.42
CA CYS A 146 18.91 -2.91 6.55
C CYS A 146 19.50 -2.79 7.96
N THR A 147 20.82 -2.62 8.06
CA THR A 147 21.51 -2.51 9.36
C THR A 147 21.26 -1.18 10.08
N ASP A 148 21.01 -0.12 9.32
CA ASP A 148 20.75 1.22 9.83
C ASP A 148 19.96 2.08 8.83
N TYR A 149 19.62 3.30 9.23
CA TYR A 149 18.87 4.26 8.42
C TYR A 149 19.57 4.61 7.09
N THR A 150 20.91 4.68 7.07
CA THR A 150 21.65 5.02 5.84
C THR A 150 21.50 3.90 4.83
N ALA A 151 21.68 2.65 5.26
CA ALA A 151 21.44 1.48 4.43
C ALA A 151 19.99 1.43 3.91
N ALA A 152 19.01 1.78 4.76
CA ALA A 152 17.60 1.85 4.37
C ALA A 152 17.33 2.92 3.30
N MET A 153 17.96 4.08 3.39
CA MET A 153 17.87 5.13 2.38
C MET A 153 18.50 4.71 1.05
N ASP A 154 19.66 4.04 1.09
CA ASP A 154 20.31 3.53 -0.11
C ASP A 154 19.45 2.44 -0.79
N THR A 155 18.82 1.57 0.00
CA THR A 155 17.84 0.59 -0.49
C THR A 155 16.63 1.27 -1.13
N LEU A 156 16.06 2.30 -0.49
CA LEU A 156 14.98 3.11 -1.05
C LEU A 156 15.37 3.77 -2.38
N HIS A 157 16.56 4.36 -2.49
CA HIS A 157 17.02 4.98 -3.73
C HIS A 157 17.10 3.95 -4.87
N ARG A 158 17.72 2.79 -4.63
CA ARG A 158 17.78 1.71 -5.63
C ARG A 158 16.38 1.20 -6.01
N PHE A 159 15.48 1.10 -5.03
CA PHE A 159 14.10 0.70 -5.26
C PHE A 159 13.37 1.69 -6.18
N VAL A 160 13.50 2.98 -5.91
CA VAL A 160 12.92 4.04 -6.75
C VAL A 160 13.51 4.00 -8.15
N GLU A 161 14.84 3.95 -8.30
CA GLU A 161 15.51 3.88 -9.60
C GLU A 161 15.03 2.70 -10.44
N ARG A 162 14.81 1.54 -9.81
CA ARG A 162 14.36 0.33 -10.51
C ARG A 162 12.92 0.42 -11.00
N TRP A 163 12.03 1.00 -10.20
CA TRP A 163 10.58 0.93 -10.43
C TRP A 163 9.97 2.22 -10.98
N GLN A 164 10.72 3.33 -11.00
CA GLN A 164 10.26 4.57 -11.58
C GLN A 164 9.86 4.39 -13.05
N GLY A 165 8.62 4.76 -13.38
CA GLY A 165 8.06 4.62 -14.73
C GLY A 165 7.42 3.27 -15.02
N HIS A 166 7.43 2.31 -14.08
CA HIS A 166 6.69 1.06 -14.25
C HIS A 166 5.17 1.30 -14.30
N GLN A 167 4.45 0.52 -15.11
CA GLN A 167 3.00 0.76 -15.36
C GLN A 167 2.11 0.48 -14.15
N LEU A 168 2.53 -0.46 -13.29
CA LEU A 168 1.75 -0.93 -12.14
C LEU A 168 2.39 -0.63 -10.79
N ILE A 169 3.69 -0.35 -10.74
CA ILE A 169 4.42 -0.17 -9.48
C ILE A 169 4.82 1.29 -9.36
N ILE A 170 4.46 1.89 -8.23
CA ILE A 170 4.77 3.27 -7.90
C ILE A 170 5.59 3.24 -6.61
N PRO A 171 6.88 3.56 -6.66
CA PRO A 171 7.70 3.61 -5.46
C PRO A 171 7.33 4.82 -4.59
N ALA A 172 7.37 4.62 -3.28
CA ALA A 172 7.02 5.59 -2.25
C ALA A 172 8.04 5.59 -1.12
N ILE A 173 8.00 6.64 -0.30
CA ILE A 173 8.75 6.71 0.96
C ILE A 173 7.80 6.32 2.08
N ALA A 174 8.21 5.39 2.93
CA ALA A 174 7.40 4.88 4.04
C ALA A 174 8.17 4.94 5.37
N PRO A 175 8.23 6.10 6.04
CA PRO A 175 8.69 6.15 7.43
C PRO A 175 7.73 5.32 8.29
N HIS A 176 8.26 4.44 9.13
CA HIS A 176 7.45 3.51 9.92
C HIS A 176 6.45 4.24 10.83
N ALA A 177 6.95 5.07 11.74
CA ALA A 177 6.15 5.90 12.63
C ALA A 177 6.97 7.08 13.18
N PRO A 178 6.33 8.18 13.64
CA PRO A 178 7.05 9.33 14.20
C PRO A 178 7.89 9.03 15.45
N TYR A 179 7.59 7.94 16.16
CA TYR A 179 8.29 7.51 17.38
C TYR A 179 9.35 6.44 17.13
N THR A 180 9.43 5.92 15.91
CA THR A 180 10.48 4.96 15.48
C THR A 180 11.47 5.58 14.49
N GLY A 181 11.39 6.90 14.30
CA GLY A 181 12.25 7.70 13.45
C GLY A 181 12.58 9.04 14.10
N THR A 182 13.65 9.68 13.65
CA THR A 182 14.07 11.00 14.12
C THR A 182 13.47 12.06 13.19
N PRO A 183 12.68 13.04 13.72
CA PRO A 183 11.95 14.00 12.89
C PRO A 183 12.78 14.75 11.85
N GLU A 184 14.07 14.98 12.17
CA GLU A 184 15.03 15.62 11.28
C GLU A 184 15.31 14.76 10.02
N LYS A 185 15.42 13.44 10.17
CA LYS A 185 15.72 12.53 9.05
C LYS A 185 14.52 12.40 8.10
N ASP A 186 13.31 12.42 8.65
CA ASP A 186 12.04 12.34 7.92
C ASP A 186 11.66 13.67 7.23
N SER A 187 12.37 14.76 7.52
CA SER A 187 12.12 16.09 6.94
C SER A 187 12.98 16.39 5.70
N ARG A 188 13.92 15.49 5.36
CA ARG A 188 14.83 15.72 4.23
C ARG A 188 14.06 15.86 2.91
N PRO A 189 14.39 16.87 2.08
CA PRO A 189 13.77 17.02 0.77
C PRO A 189 14.20 15.83 -0.09
N ILE A 190 13.20 15.09 -0.55
CA ILE A 190 13.37 13.99 -1.48
C ILE A 190 12.86 14.52 -2.83
N GLY A 191 13.53 14.16 -3.94
CA GLY A 191 13.44 14.84 -5.24
C GLY A 191 12.02 14.99 -5.84
N ALA A 192 11.90 15.61 -7.01
CA ALA A 192 10.60 15.65 -7.69
C ALA A 192 10.19 14.23 -8.13
N GLY A 193 8.97 13.77 -7.79
CA GLY A 193 8.42 12.49 -8.25
C GLY A 193 7.90 11.54 -7.17
N PHE A 194 7.97 11.91 -5.90
CA PHE A 194 7.61 11.02 -4.80
C PHE A 194 6.17 11.16 -4.37
N VAL A 195 5.55 10.03 -4.01
CA VAL A 195 4.40 10.00 -3.11
C VAL A 195 4.94 9.64 -1.74
N ARG A 196 4.74 10.53 -0.77
CA ARG A 196 5.04 10.24 0.62
C ARG A 196 3.82 9.56 1.23
N LEU A 197 3.98 8.36 1.77
CA LEU A 197 2.99 7.81 2.70
C LEU A 197 3.07 8.63 3.99
N LEU A 198 2.41 9.79 3.99
CA LEU A 198 2.28 10.59 5.20
C LEU A 198 1.06 10.08 5.97
N ARG A 199 1.39 9.41 7.07
CA ARG A 199 0.56 9.13 8.26
C ARG A 199 -0.06 7.74 8.30
N VAL A 200 0.66 6.84 8.96
CA VAL A 200 0.09 5.81 9.83
C VAL A 200 -0.58 6.56 11.00
N ASN A 201 -1.87 6.89 10.86
CA ASN A 201 -2.69 7.28 12.01
C ASN A 201 -3.11 5.96 12.69
N GLN A 202 -2.19 5.31 13.40
CA GLN A 202 -2.62 4.37 14.41
C GLN A 202 -3.19 5.22 15.55
N ALA A 203 -4.50 5.43 15.53
CA ALA A 203 -5.24 5.87 16.70
C ALA A 203 -5.32 4.69 17.68
N GLY A 204 -4.17 4.24 18.18
CA GLY A 204 -4.10 3.62 19.50
C GLY A 204 -4.50 4.66 20.56
N LYS A 205 -4.84 4.21 21.76
CA LYS A 205 -5.51 4.99 22.82
C LYS A 205 -4.86 6.36 23.05
N ARG A 206 -5.57 7.29 23.72
CA ARG A 206 -5.06 8.62 24.17
C ARG A 206 -3.67 8.60 24.85
N GLY A 207 -3.15 7.45 25.26
CA GLY A 207 -1.78 7.24 25.77
C GLY A 207 -0.68 7.47 24.73
N ASP A 208 -0.85 7.00 23.49
CA ASP A 208 0.20 7.08 22.44
C ASP A 208 0.39 8.51 21.95
N ILE A 209 -0.70 9.28 21.94
CA ILE A 209 -0.67 10.71 21.67
C ILE A 209 0.02 11.47 22.81
N LYS A 210 -0.04 10.96 24.05
CA LYS A 210 0.63 11.56 25.21
C LYS A 210 2.10 11.16 25.30
N SER A 211 2.50 9.94 24.96
CA SER A 211 3.92 9.55 24.90
C SER A 211 4.66 10.35 23.82
N ALA A 212 4.06 10.49 22.63
CA ALA A 212 4.58 11.34 21.55
C ALA A 212 4.66 12.82 21.94
N ARG A 213 3.70 13.34 22.73
CA ARG A 213 3.72 14.73 23.23
C ARG A 213 4.65 14.95 24.43
N SER A 214 4.87 13.94 25.27
CA SER A 214 5.59 14.09 26.54
C SER A 214 7.07 13.76 26.44
N GLN A 215 7.50 12.94 25.49
CA GLN A 215 8.90 12.53 25.45
C GLN A 215 9.83 13.43 24.62
N LYS A 216 9.41 14.09 23.52
CA LYS A 216 10.30 15.03 22.80
C LYS A 216 9.55 16.10 21.98
N HIS A 217 9.31 17.26 22.58
CA HIS A 217 8.97 18.54 21.90
C HIS A 217 7.48 18.89 21.80
N GLY A 218 7.10 19.92 22.56
CA GLY A 218 5.77 20.54 22.56
C GLY A 218 5.45 21.31 21.27
N LEU A 219 5.16 20.60 20.19
CA LEU A 219 4.61 21.18 18.96
C LEU A 219 3.10 20.99 18.90
N GLN A 220 2.38 22.11 18.90
CA GLN A 220 0.94 22.18 18.63
C GLN A 220 0.74 22.32 17.12
N MET A 221 0.03 21.37 16.51
CA MET A 221 -0.25 21.37 15.06
C MET A 221 -1.34 22.40 14.70
N PRO A 222 -1.22 23.14 13.58
CA PRO A 222 -2.34 23.87 13.01
C PRO A 222 -3.41 22.88 12.53
N SER A 223 -4.68 23.22 12.75
CA SER A 223 -5.84 22.46 12.29
C SER A 223 -5.86 22.34 10.77
N GLY A 224 -5.88 21.10 10.23
CA GLY A 224 -6.47 20.86 8.89
C GLY A 224 -5.62 20.27 7.75
N ALA A 225 -4.47 19.64 7.99
CA ALA A 225 -3.73 19.00 6.89
C ALA A 225 -4.15 17.53 6.65
N LEU A 226 -5.14 17.31 5.77
CA LEU A 226 -5.49 16.02 5.16
C LEU A 226 -4.76 15.92 3.80
N ILE A 227 -3.71 15.10 3.69
CA ILE A 227 -3.00 14.84 2.42
C ILE A 227 -2.86 13.32 2.18
N ALA A 228 -3.94 12.56 2.37
CA ALA A 228 -4.11 11.26 1.72
C ALA A 228 -4.88 11.39 0.38
N ASP A 229 -5.68 12.44 0.26
CA ASP A 229 -6.61 12.65 -0.87
C ASP A 229 -5.89 13.02 -2.19
N GLN A 230 -4.66 13.55 -2.13
CA GLN A 230 -3.92 13.93 -3.35
C GLN A 230 -3.14 12.77 -4.00
N ALA A 231 -2.75 11.75 -3.22
CA ALA A 231 -2.05 10.57 -3.75
C ALA A 231 -3.02 9.64 -4.49
N ILE A 232 -4.22 9.43 -3.93
CA ILE A 232 -5.27 8.61 -4.53
C ILE A 232 -5.79 9.22 -5.84
N LYS A 233 -5.77 10.55 -5.99
CA LYS A 233 -6.15 11.25 -7.23
C LYS A 233 -5.16 11.06 -8.39
N LYS A 234 -3.96 10.51 -8.14
CA LYS A 234 -2.94 10.21 -9.15
C LYS A 234 -2.87 8.72 -9.54
N LEU A 235 -3.64 7.85 -8.87
CA LEU A 235 -3.83 6.44 -9.20
C LEU A 235 -5.03 6.26 -10.16
#